data_AF-A0A292RA24-F1
#
_entry.id   AF-A0A292RA24-F1
#
_cell.length_a   1.000
_cell.length_b   1.000
_cell.length_c   1.000
_cell.angle_alpha   90.00
_cell.angle_beta   90.00
_cell.angle_gamma   90.00
#
_symmetry.space_group_name_H-M   'P 1'
#
loop_
_entity.id
_entity.type
_entity.pdbx_description
1 polymer ?
#
loop_
_entity_poly.entity_id
_entity_poly.type
_entity_poly.pdbx_seq_one_letter_code
_entity_poly.pdbx_strand_id
1 'polypeptide(L)'
;MSKDKIKRFIECIVPVTACNLRCHYCYVIQNDYRTNKIPKFEYSPEYIAKALSKKRLGGTCLFNICGAGETLLPEEVVKVAYQLLNVGHYVNITTNGTITERFEEISSFPKEFCERLTFSFHYLELRDRNLLDVFFKNINLVRQAGCSFLVQFNMYDEYIPHLETMKQLCIDNVGAIPQIALTRDEMSDEIKILSNLSRESYYKLGESFNSPLWNFTNKNFLIKRNEFCYAGDWSFRLDLTTGEAKRCYFEDYTQNFYKDIDKPINFCAVGCECGLPYCINSSHFIALGNIPQIECPTYSNLRNRKCKDGTEWEQPQMKSFLNTKLYENNRRYIEEKKNNFLENIFSVKYSKGAGLSRHTVITLLGIRLKFKV
;
A
#
# COMPACT_ATOMS: atom_id res chain seq x y z
N MET A 1 -1.98 8.55 -26.75
CA MET A 1 -1.14 8.43 -25.54
C MET A 1 -0.77 6.97 -25.36
N SER A 2 0.52 6.66 -25.17
CA SER A 2 0.98 5.32 -24.79
C SER A 2 0.29 4.91 -23.49
N LYS A 3 -0.39 3.75 -23.47
CA LYS A 3 -0.99 3.20 -22.25
C LYS A 3 0.07 2.41 -21.49
N ASP A 4 0.86 3.11 -20.68
CA ASP A 4 1.78 2.44 -19.76
C ASP A 4 1.01 1.41 -18.93
N LYS A 5 1.62 0.24 -18.71
CA LYS A 5 1.05 -0.85 -17.91
C LYS A 5 1.93 -1.13 -16.71
N ILE A 6 1.31 -1.42 -15.58
CA ILE A 6 2.03 -1.71 -14.33
C ILE A 6 2.84 -2.99 -14.49
N LYS A 7 4.16 -2.87 -14.48
CA LYS A 7 5.07 -4.01 -14.45
C LYS A 7 5.20 -4.60 -13.06
N ARG A 8 5.40 -3.75 -12.05
CA ARG A 8 5.49 -4.18 -10.64
C ARG A 8 4.87 -3.15 -9.72
N PHE A 9 4.39 -3.63 -8.58
CA PHE A 9 3.91 -2.82 -7.48
C PHE A 9 4.87 -2.87 -6.30
N ILE A 10 5.38 -1.73 -5.85
CA ILE A 10 6.34 -1.65 -4.74
C ILE A 10 5.70 -0.87 -3.60
N GLU A 11 5.32 -1.59 -2.55
CA GLU A 11 4.85 -1.02 -1.29
C GLU A 11 6.05 -0.55 -0.47
N CYS A 12 6.33 0.74 -0.51
CA CYS A 12 7.44 1.39 0.16
C CYS A 12 7.03 1.81 1.57
N ILE A 13 7.74 1.29 2.56
CA ILE A 13 7.61 1.68 3.96
C ILE A 13 8.71 2.68 4.28
N VAL A 14 8.32 3.82 4.84
CA VAL A 14 9.23 4.78 5.46
C VAL A 14 9.13 4.58 6.97
N PRO A 15 10.20 4.19 7.69
CA PRO A 15 10.17 3.92 9.12
C PRO A 15 10.14 5.20 9.98
N VAL A 16 9.46 6.25 9.49
CA VAL A 16 9.10 7.43 10.28
C VAL A 16 7.99 7.04 11.26
N THR A 17 8.17 7.35 12.53
CA THR A 17 7.16 7.14 13.59
C THR A 17 6.68 8.48 14.18
N ALA A 18 7.34 9.59 13.82
CA ALA A 18 6.86 10.93 14.10
C ALA A 18 5.66 11.28 13.22
N CYS A 19 4.63 11.87 13.81
CA CYS A 19 3.42 12.33 13.12
C CYS A 19 2.86 13.53 13.87
N ASN A 20 2.37 14.54 13.16
CA ASN A 20 1.73 15.70 13.78
C ASN A 20 0.27 15.45 14.20
N LEU A 21 -0.31 14.29 13.86
CA LEU A 21 -1.65 13.84 14.28
C LEU A 21 -1.55 12.64 15.24
N ARG A 22 -2.62 12.35 16.01
CA ARG A 22 -2.69 11.21 16.95
C ARG A 22 -4.01 10.44 16.84
N CYS A 23 -4.29 9.93 15.64
CA CYS A 23 -5.50 9.16 15.37
C CYS A 23 -5.63 7.90 16.24
N HIS A 24 -6.73 7.73 16.97
CA HIS A 24 -7.00 6.52 17.78
C HIS A 24 -7.02 5.22 16.96
N TYR A 25 -7.53 5.26 15.73
CA TYR A 25 -7.54 4.11 14.83
C TYR A 25 -6.17 3.76 14.22
N CYS A 26 -5.12 4.57 14.44
CA CYS A 26 -3.82 4.33 13.84
C CYS A 26 -3.15 3.10 14.45
N TYR A 27 -2.74 2.14 13.62
CA TYR A 27 -2.07 0.92 14.10
C TYR A 27 -0.77 1.22 14.88
N VAL A 28 -0.10 2.35 14.62
CA VAL A 28 1.12 2.76 15.35
C VAL A 28 0.79 3.22 16.76
N ILE A 29 -0.35 3.88 16.95
CA ILE A 29 -0.85 4.28 18.27
C ILE A 29 -1.36 3.06 19.02
N GLN A 30 -2.13 2.20 18.35
CA GLN A 30 -2.64 0.95 18.92
C GLN A 30 -1.49 0.06 19.41
N ASN A 31 -0.51 -0.23 18.57
CA ASN A 31 0.61 -1.11 18.94
C ASN A 31 1.71 -0.45 19.82
N ASP A 32 1.51 0.78 20.31
CA ASP A 32 2.51 1.55 21.07
C ASP A 32 3.88 1.66 20.35
N TYR A 33 3.85 1.81 19.02
CA TYR A 33 5.05 1.91 18.18
C TYR A 33 5.50 3.36 17.92
N ARG A 34 4.80 4.34 18.50
CA ARG A 34 5.09 5.76 18.26
C ARG A 34 6.31 6.24 19.05
N THR A 35 7.48 6.04 18.46
CA THR A 35 8.75 6.50 19.03
C THR A 35 9.15 7.94 18.65
N ASN A 36 8.31 8.64 17.88
CA ASN A 36 8.54 10.00 17.36
C ASN A 36 9.90 10.19 16.66
N LYS A 37 10.35 9.18 15.91
CA LYS A 37 11.60 9.22 15.15
C LYS A 37 11.35 9.58 13.69
N ILE A 38 12.26 10.38 13.14
CA ILE A 38 12.41 10.62 11.70
C ILE A 38 13.63 9.81 11.25
N PRO A 39 13.50 8.94 10.24
CA PRO A 39 14.59 8.06 9.83
C PRO A 39 15.62 8.84 9.03
N LYS A 40 16.85 8.32 9.00
CA LYS A 40 17.86 8.75 8.03
C LYS A 40 17.81 7.80 6.84
N PHE A 41 17.86 8.35 5.63
CA PHE A 41 18.00 7.56 4.42
C PHE A 41 19.48 7.18 4.25
N GLU A 42 19.76 5.89 4.06
CA GLU A 42 21.14 5.40 3.93
C GLU A 42 21.75 5.78 2.58
N TYR A 43 20.91 6.04 1.58
CA TYR A 43 21.31 6.30 0.19
C TYR A 43 20.66 7.58 -0.33
N SER A 44 21.33 8.23 -1.29
CA SER A 44 20.78 9.43 -1.92
C SER A 44 19.55 9.11 -2.78
N PRO A 45 18.64 10.08 -3.01
CA PRO A 45 17.50 9.91 -3.89
C PRO A 45 17.87 9.41 -5.30
N GLU A 46 18.96 9.90 -5.88
CA GLU A 46 19.46 9.50 -7.20
C GLU A 46 19.91 8.03 -7.19
N TYR A 47 20.61 7.61 -6.13
CA TYR A 47 21.05 6.23 -5.98
C TYR A 47 19.85 5.28 -5.82
N ILE A 48 18.87 5.67 -5.00
CA ILE A 48 17.62 4.93 -4.82
C ILE A 48 16.90 4.75 -6.16
N ALA A 49 16.74 5.82 -6.95
CA ALA A 49 16.10 5.73 -8.27
C ALA A 49 16.90 4.90 -9.28
N LYS A 50 18.24 4.95 -9.24
CA LYS A 50 19.10 4.07 -10.05
C LYS A 50 18.89 2.61 -9.70
N ALA A 51 18.88 2.30 -8.40
CA ALA A 51 18.62 0.95 -7.88
C ALA A 51 17.20 0.48 -8.24
N LEU A 52 16.23 1.38 -8.28
CA LEU A 52 14.84 1.08 -8.61
C LEU A 52 14.50 1.35 -10.08
N SER A 53 15.49 1.49 -10.96
CA SER A 53 15.24 1.84 -12.36
C SER A 53 14.40 0.80 -13.11
N LYS A 54 13.69 1.26 -14.16
CA LYS A 54 12.94 0.40 -15.07
C LYS A 54 13.75 -0.80 -15.59
N LYS A 55 15.05 -0.62 -15.85
CA LYS A 55 15.93 -1.70 -16.31
C LYS A 55 16.03 -2.82 -15.27
N ARG A 56 16.26 -2.48 -14.00
CA ARG A 56 16.38 -3.47 -12.91
C ARG A 56 15.04 -4.09 -12.54
N LEU A 57 13.97 -3.30 -12.53
CA LEU A 57 12.61 -3.74 -12.23
C LEU A 57 11.86 -4.28 -13.46
N GLY A 58 12.52 -4.41 -14.61
CA GLY A 58 11.97 -4.98 -15.84
C GLY A 58 10.81 -4.21 -16.49
N GLY A 59 10.58 -2.95 -16.14
CA GLY A 59 9.54 -2.08 -16.72
C GLY A 59 9.03 -0.99 -15.76
N THR A 60 7.95 -0.32 -16.15
CA THR A 60 7.34 0.77 -15.37
C THR A 60 6.58 0.25 -14.15
N CYS A 61 6.97 0.68 -12.95
CA CYS A 61 6.36 0.28 -11.69
C CYS A 61 5.45 1.38 -11.07
N LEU A 62 4.58 0.94 -10.18
CA LEU A 62 3.85 1.77 -9.22
C LEU A 62 4.55 1.68 -7.86
N PHE A 63 4.97 2.81 -7.30
CA PHE A 63 5.51 2.91 -5.95
C PHE A 63 4.45 3.53 -5.03
N ASN A 64 4.04 2.81 -3.98
CA ASN A 64 3.22 3.39 -2.93
C ASN A 64 4.09 3.68 -1.72
N ILE A 65 4.30 4.95 -1.39
CA ILE A 65 5.13 5.40 -0.29
C ILE A 65 4.24 5.71 0.91
N CYS A 66 4.49 5.02 2.02
CA CYS A 66 3.71 5.16 3.25
C CYS A 66 4.64 5.11 4.46
N GLY A 67 4.53 6.13 5.32
CA GLY A 67 5.16 6.17 6.63
C GLY A 67 4.32 5.45 7.68
N ALA A 68 4.97 4.97 8.74
CA ALA A 68 4.25 4.58 9.95
C ALA A 68 3.65 5.83 10.66
N GLY A 69 4.38 6.95 10.63
CA GLY A 69 3.94 8.28 11.02
C GLY A 69 3.56 9.14 9.80
N GLU A 70 3.82 10.45 9.84
CA GLU A 70 3.55 11.32 8.70
C GLU A 70 4.61 11.15 7.62
N THR A 71 4.18 10.64 6.46
CA THR A 71 5.04 10.25 5.34
C THR A 71 5.84 11.40 4.75
N LEU A 72 5.29 12.61 4.72
CA LEU A 72 5.97 13.78 4.16
C LEU A 72 6.84 14.54 5.18
N LEU A 73 6.95 14.02 6.40
CA LEU A 73 7.80 14.63 7.42
C LEU A 73 9.30 14.51 7.09
N PRO A 74 9.84 13.38 6.61
CA PRO A 74 11.20 13.31 6.08
C PRO A 74 11.28 13.96 4.70
N GLU A 75 12.17 14.94 4.54
CA GLU A 75 12.31 15.70 3.29
C GLU A 75 12.72 14.83 2.10
N GLU A 76 13.49 13.78 2.39
CA GLU A 76 14.01 12.83 1.41
C GLU A 76 12.88 12.11 0.66
N VAL A 77 11.69 11.98 1.25
CA VAL A 77 10.55 11.32 0.60
C VAL A 77 10.15 12.05 -0.67
N VAL A 78 10.07 13.39 -0.64
CA VAL A 78 9.72 14.21 -1.80
C VAL A 78 10.81 14.11 -2.88
N LYS A 79 12.08 14.14 -2.47
CA LYS A 79 13.24 14.00 -3.37
C LYS A 79 13.30 12.61 -4.03
N VAL A 80 13.01 11.55 -3.28
CA VAL A 80 12.93 10.18 -3.82
C VAL A 80 11.76 10.05 -4.78
N ALA A 81 10.58 10.59 -4.44
CA ALA A 81 9.42 10.59 -5.34
C ALA A 81 9.75 11.29 -6.67
N TYR A 82 10.40 12.46 -6.61
CA TYR A 82 10.90 13.16 -7.80
C TYR A 82 11.80 12.28 -8.66
N GLN A 83 12.80 11.62 -8.06
CA GLN A 83 13.74 10.79 -8.81
C GLN A 83 13.09 9.52 -9.40
N LEU A 84 12.12 8.92 -8.70
CA LEU A 84 11.32 7.81 -9.23
C LEU A 84 10.47 8.24 -10.44
N LEU A 85 9.85 9.43 -10.37
CA LEU A 85 9.11 10.02 -11.49
C LEU A 85 10.04 10.33 -12.66
N ASN A 86 11.24 10.86 -12.39
CA ASN A 86 12.27 11.15 -13.38
C ASN A 86 12.72 9.91 -14.17
N VAL A 87 12.90 8.77 -13.51
CA VAL A 87 13.20 7.49 -14.21
C VAL A 87 11.95 6.83 -14.83
N GLY A 88 10.81 7.52 -14.81
CA GLY A 88 9.61 7.17 -15.55
C GLY A 88 8.60 6.29 -14.81
N HIS A 89 8.66 6.19 -13.48
CA HIS A 89 7.70 5.43 -12.67
C HIS A 89 6.46 6.24 -12.28
N TYR A 90 5.50 5.58 -11.65
CA TYR A 90 4.33 6.21 -11.05
C TYR A 90 4.44 6.13 -9.53
N VAL A 91 3.97 7.16 -8.82
CA VAL A 91 4.12 7.27 -7.37
C VAL A 91 2.75 7.55 -6.74
N ASN A 92 2.46 6.89 -5.63
CA ASN A 92 1.41 7.27 -4.69
C ASN A 92 2.07 7.59 -3.34
N ILE A 93 1.65 8.65 -2.68
CA ILE A 93 2.14 9.03 -1.35
C ILE A 93 0.95 9.06 -0.39
N THR A 94 0.93 8.14 0.56
CA THR A 94 -0.08 8.19 1.64
C THR A 94 0.36 9.22 2.67
N THR A 95 -0.41 10.27 2.90
CA THR A 95 -0.06 11.39 3.82
C THR A 95 -1.32 11.87 4.52
N ASN A 96 -1.18 12.52 5.67
CA ASN A 96 -2.27 13.24 6.31
C ASN A 96 -2.58 14.61 5.68
N GLY A 97 -1.75 15.07 4.74
CA GLY A 97 -2.00 16.25 3.92
C GLY A 97 -1.83 17.60 4.62
N THR A 98 -1.08 17.67 5.71
CA THR A 98 -0.98 18.88 6.55
C THR A 98 0.30 19.70 6.40
N ILE A 99 1.34 19.17 5.77
CA ILE A 99 2.64 19.85 5.62
C ILE A 99 2.67 20.63 4.30
N THR A 100 2.13 21.85 4.28
CA THR A 100 1.94 22.64 3.05
C THR A 100 3.22 22.85 2.25
N GLU A 101 4.38 23.07 2.90
CA GLU A 101 5.63 23.29 2.15
C GLU A 101 5.98 22.09 1.24
N ARG A 102 5.63 20.87 1.64
CA ARG A 102 5.85 19.66 0.84
C ARG A 102 4.92 19.59 -0.36
N PHE A 103 3.68 20.06 -0.21
CA PHE A 103 2.74 20.15 -1.33
C PHE A 103 3.14 21.25 -2.32
N GLU A 104 3.69 22.37 -1.84
CA GLU A 104 4.27 23.43 -2.69
C GLU A 104 5.47 22.92 -3.48
N GLU A 105 6.40 22.21 -2.82
CA GLU A 105 7.53 21.55 -3.48
C GLU A 105 7.05 20.58 -4.57
N ILE A 106 6.10 19.70 -4.25
CA ILE A 106 5.55 18.75 -5.22
C ILE A 106 4.82 19.45 -6.38
N SER A 107 4.07 20.51 -6.09
CA SER A 107 3.31 21.25 -7.12
C SER A 107 4.22 22.03 -8.07
N SER A 108 5.50 22.20 -7.71
CA SER A 108 6.53 22.77 -8.59
C SER A 108 7.19 21.75 -9.52
N PHE A 109 6.85 20.46 -9.41
CA PHE A 109 7.40 19.43 -10.29
C PHE A 109 7.01 19.66 -11.76
N PRO A 110 7.78 19.13 -12.72
CA PRO A 110 7.38 19.09 -14.12
C PRO A 110 5.97 18.50 -14.27
N LYS A 111 5.14 19.08 -15.15
CA LYS A 111 3.74 18.65 -15.35
C LYS A 111 3.60 17.14 -15.61
N GLU A 112 4.50 16.57 -16.40
CA GLU A 112 4.55 15.13 -16.70
C GLU A 112 4.84 14.24 -15.47
N PHE A 113 5.37 14.81 -14.38
CA PHE A 113 5.58 14.12 -13.11
C PHE A 113 4.30 14.17 -12.28
N CYS A 114 3.65 15.34 -12.23
CA CYS A 114 2.37 15.53 -11.55
C CYS A 114 1.30 14.55 -12.08
N GLU A 115 1.22 14.36 -13.40
CA GLU A 115 0.30 13.42 -14.06
C GLU A 115 0.46 11.95 -13.60
N ARG A 116 1.51 11.64 -12.83
CA ARG A 116 1.88 10.32 -12.30
C ARG A 116 1.98 10.27 -10.76
N LEU A 117 1.36 11.21 -10.03
CA LEU A 117 1.32 11.26 -8.56
C LEU A 117 -0.11 11.22 -7.97
N THR A 118 -0.31 10.58 -6.79
CA THR A 118 -1.57 10.59 -6.00
C THR A 118 -1.36 10.58 -4.47
N PHE A 119 -2.41 10.91 -3.69
CA PHE A 119 -2.39 11.22 -2.24
C PHE A 119 -3.59 10.66 -1.44
N SER A 120 -3.47 10.44 -0.12
CA SER A 120 -4.53 9.89 0.79
C SER A 120 -5.02 10.89 1.89
N PHE A 121 -6.09 10.57 2.65
CA PHE A 121 -6.78 11.46 3.62
C PHE A 121 -6.95 10.87 5.04
N HIS A 122 -7.07 11.74 6.07
CA HIS A 122 -7.22 11.39 7.49
C HIS A 122 -8.06 12.41 8.32
N TYR A 123 -9.40 12.28 8.43
CA TYR A 123 -10.32 13.35 8.86
C TYR A 123 -10.36 13.81 10.35
N LEU A 124 -10.55 12.93 11.35
CA LEU A 124 -10.95 13.37 12.71
C LEU A 124 -9.95 14.31 13.38
N GLU A 125 -8.67 13.95 13.34
CA GLU A 125 -7.60 14.77 13.91
C GLU A 125 -7.43 16.11 13.17
N LEU A 126 -7.79 16.18 11.88
CA LEU A 126 -7.76 17.45 11.15
C LEU A 126 -8.81 18.41 11.68
N ARG A 127 -10.01 17.91 12.01
CA ARG A 127 -11.05 18.73 12.62
C ARG A 127 -10.59 19.24 13.99
N ASP A 128 -10.15 18.33 14.86
CA ASP A 128 -9.83 18.67 16.26
C ASP A 128 -8.63 19.63 16.37
N ARG A 129 -7.77 19.67 15.35
CA ARG A 129 -6.63 20.59 15.25
C ARG A 129 -6.87 21.80 14.35
N ASN A 130 -8.09 22.01 13.84
CA ASN A 130 -8.43 23.09 12.88
C ASN A 130 -7.55 23.09 11.60
N LEU A 131 -7.23 21.90 11.08
CA LEU A 131 -6.39 21.68 9.89
C LEU A 131 -7.19 21.28 8.63
N LEU A 132 -8.53 21.26 8.67
CA LEU A 132 -9.35 20.90 7.51
C LEU A 132 -9.13 21.84 6.32
N ASP A 133 -9.06 23.15 6.56
CA ASP A 133 -8.82 24.14 5.50
C ASP A 133 -7.44 23.96 4.87
N VAL A 134 -6.42 23.71 5.70
CA VAL A 134 -5.05 23.40 5.25
C VAL A 134 -5.05 22.15 4.38
N PHE A 135 -5.73 21.11 4.82
CA PHE A 135 -5.83 19.86 4.08
C PHE A 135 -6.46 20.05 2.69
N PHE A 136 -7.63 20.70 2.60
CA PHE A 136 -8.30 20.91 1.32
C PHE A 136 -7.56 21.92 0.43
N LYS A 137 -6.91 22.93 1.01
CA LYS A 137 -5.99 23.81 0.27
C LYS A 137 -4.86 23.03 -0.38
N ASN A 138 -4.24 22.11 0.37
CA ASN A 138 -3.16 21.27 -0.14
C ASN A 138 -3.63 20.31 -1.24
N ILE A 139 -4.83 19.71 -1.14
CA ILE A 139 -5.43 18.95 -2.24
C ILE A 139 -5.60 19.82 -3.49
N ASN A 140 -6.17 21.01 -3.32
CA ASN A 140 -6.41 21.90 -4.46
C ASN A 140 -5.12 22.32 -5.14
N LEU A 141 -4.04 22.52 -4.37
CA LEU A 141 -2.71 22.84 -4.89
C LEU A 141 -2.19 21.74 -5.84
N VAL A 142 -2.22 20.49 -5.40
CA VAL A 142 -1.75 19.37 -6.25
C VAL A 142 -2.70 19.07 -7.40
N ARG A 143 -4.01 19.27 -7.21
CA ARG A 143 -4.99 19.16 -8.31
C ARG A 143 -4.68 20.20 -9.41
N GLN A 144 -4.41 21.44 -9.04
CA GLN A 144 -4.06 22.52 -9.97
C GLN A 144 -2.72 22.24 -10.68
N ALA A 145 -1.78 21.59 -10.00
CA ALA A 145 -0.52 21.14 -10.60
C ALA A 145 -0.69 19.97 -11.60
N GLY A 146 -1.88 19.38 -11.69
CA GLY A 146 -2.17 18.24 -12.56
C GLY A 146 -1.90 16.88 -11.91
N CYS A 147 -1.85 16.80 -10.59
CA CYS A 147 -1.80 15.53 -9.87
C CYS A 147 -3.17 14.88 -9.78
N SER A 148 -3.16 13.55 -9.66
CA SER A 148 -4.31 12.82 -9.14
C SER A 148 -4.32 12.95 -7.62
N PHE A 149 -5.47 12.67 -7.00
CA PHE A 149 -5.58 12.54 -5.56
C PHE A 149 -6.65 11.51 -5.23
N LEU A 150 -6.75 11.10 -3.97
CA LEU A 150 -7.94 10.43 -3.47
C LEU A 150 -8.22 10.89 -2.04
N VAL A 151 -9.47 10.80 -1.66
CA VAL A 151 -9.90 11.11 -0.29
C VAL A 151 -10.54 9.85 0.27
N GLN A 152 -9.88 9.23 1.26
CA GLN A 152 -10.37 8.04 1.94
C GLN A 152 -10.22 8.13 3.46
N PHE A 153 -10.97 7.35 4.23
CA PHE A 153 -10.70 7.15 5.65
C PHE A 153 -10.97 5.71 6.10
N ASN A 154 -10.38 5.33 7.23
CA ASN A 154 -10.61 4.04 7.87
C ASN A 154 -11.81 4.18 8.82
N MET A 155 -12.89 3.42 8.59
CA MET A 155 -14.14 3.53 9.34
C MET A 155 -13.95 3.08 10.79
N TYR A 156 -14.27 3.96 11.72
CA TYR A 156 -14.10 3.79 13.17
C TYR A 156 -15.27 4.46 13.89
N ASP A 157 -15.68 3.92 15.04
CA ASP A 157 -16.92 4.29 15.72
C ASP A 157 -17.01 5.79 16.06
N GLU A 158 -15.90 6.43 16.41
CA GLU A 158 -15.89 7.88 16.71
C GLU A 158 -16.24 8.75 15.49
N TYR A 159 -16.17 8.22 14.26
CA TYR A 159 -16.62 8.94 13.07
C TYR A 159 -18.14 8.98 12.93
N ILE A 160 -18.89 8.05 13.55
CA ILE A 160 -20.33 7.86 13.33
C ILE A 160 -21.13 9.17 13.48
N PRO A 161 -20.92 9.99 14.53
CA PRO A 161 -21.65 11.26 14.68
C PRO A 161 -21.30 12.32 13.62
N HIS A 162 -20.27 12.09 12.81
CA HIS A 162 -19.70 13.08 11.89
C HIS A 162 -19.76 12.65 10.42
N LEU A 163 -20.28 11.46 10.10
CA LEU A 163 -20.24 10.90 8.75
C LEU A 163 -20.92 11.80 7.70
N GLU A 164 -22.06 12.40 8.02
CA GLU A 164 -22.76 13.30 7.08
C GLU A 164 -21.99 14.61 6.88
N THR A 165 -21.44 15.18 7.94
CA THR A 165 -20.55 16.36 7.83
C THR A 165 -19.32 16.05 6.98
N MET A 166 -18.71 14.87 7.16
CA MET A 166 -17.57 14.43 6.36
C MET A 166 -17.90 14.31 4.88
N LYS A 167 -19.06 13.71 4.55
CA LYS A 167 -19.54 13.61 3.16
C LYS A 167 -19.70 15.00 2.56
N GLN A 168 -20.37 15.90 3.27
CA GLN A 168 -20.64 17.25 2.80
C GLN A 168 -19.34 18.02 2.57
N LEU A 169 -18.40 17.99 3.53
CA LEU A 169 -17.09 18.63 3.38
C LEU A 169 -16.31 18.12 2.16
N CYS A 170 -16.34 16.82 1.90
CA CYS A 170 -15.68 16.26 0.71
C CYS A 170 -16.40 16.64 -0.59
N ILE A 171 -17.74 16.64 -0.59
CA ILE A 171 -18.51 17.11 -1.76
C ILE A 171 -18.16 18.56 -2.08
N ASP A 172 -18.11 19.43 -1.07
CA ASP A 172 -17.91 20.86 -1.25
C ASP A 172 -16.47 21.20 -1.69
N ASN A 173 -15.46 20.50 -1.18
CA ASN A 173 -14.06 20.80 -1.46
C ASN A 173 -13.45 19.95 -2.60
N VAL A 174 -13.92 18.72 -2.78
CA VAL A 174 -13.35 17.76 -3.74
C VAL A 174 -14.38 17.11 -4.65
N GLY A 175 -15.62 17.62 -4.66
CA GLY A 175 -16.65 17.30 -5.66
C GLY A 175 -17.32 15.93 -5.50
N ALA A 176 -16.88 15.10 -4.55
CA ALA A 176 -17.41 13.76 -4.32
C ALA A 176 -17.21 13.30 -2.86
N ILE A 177 -18.00 12.31 -2.45
CA ILE A 177 -17.88 11.68 -1.12
C ILE A 177 -16.60 10.84 -0.99
N PRO A 178 -16.03 10.72 0.22
CA PRO A 178 -14.80 9.97 0.44
C PRO A 178 -15.00 8.47 0.15
N GLN A 179 -13.89 7.78 -0.08
CA GLN A 179 -13.82 6.32 0.01
C GLN A 179 -13.69 5.92 1.48
N ILE A 180 -14.13 4.71 1.80
CA ILE A 180 -14.00 4.17 3.17
C ILE A 180 -13.41 2.76 3.12
N ALA A 181 -12.57 2.45 4.10
CA ALA A 181 -11.97 1.14 4.29
C ALA A 181 -12.31 0.59 5.68
N LEU A 182 -12.39 -0.74 5.77
CA LEU A 182 -12.54 -1.45 7.05
C LEU A 182 -11.30 -1.22 7.93
N THR A 183 -11.54 -0.96 9.22
CA THR A 183 -10.49 -0.78 10.23
C THR A 183 -10.36 -2.01 11.10
N ARG A 184 -9.13 -2.38 11.43
CA ARG A 184 -8.83 -3.51 12.29
C ARG A 184 -8.49 -3.05 13.68
N ASP A 185 -8.88 -3.87 14.64
CA ASP A 185 -8.41 -3.75 16.01
C ASP A 185 -7.03 -4.40 16.08
N GLU A 186 -6.00 -3.58 16.27
CA GLU A 186 -4.61 -4.00 16.39
C GLU A 186 -4.22 -4.17 17.87
N MET A 187 -5.10 -3.84 18.82
CA MET A 187 -4.92 -4.11 20.26
C MET A 187 -5.24 -5.56 20.65
N SER A 188 -6.00 -6.24 19.80
CA SER A 188 -6.60 -7.55 20.09
C SER A 188 -5.71 -8.68 19.59
N ASP A 189 -5.51 -9.70 20.42
CA ASP A 189 -4.84 -10.94 20.00
C ASP A 189 -5.63 -11.71 18.92
N GLU A 190 -6.96 -11.52 18.92
CA GLU A 190 -7.85 -11.99 17.85
C GLU A 190 -8.00 -10.93 16.76
N ILE A 191 -7.95 -11.35 15.49
CA ILE A 191 -8.14 -10.46 14.35
C ILE A 191 -9.62 -10.10 14.22
N LYS A 192 -9.97 -8.88 14.61
CA LYS A 192 -11.33 -8.35 14.54
C LYS A 192 -11.39 -6.91 14.01
N ILE A 193 -12.61 -6.43 13.79
CA ILE A 193 -12.88 -5.07 13.33
C ILE A 193 -12.78 -4.13 14.54
N LEU A 194 -12.21 -2.94 14.36
CA LEU A 194 -12.19 -1.89 15.39
C LEU A 194 -13.55 -1.20 15.47
N SER A 195 -14.54 -1.90 16.05
CA SER A 195 -15.89 -1.40 16.26
C SER A 195 -16.60 -2.19 17.36
N ASN A 196 -17.43 -1.49 18.14
CA ASN A 196 -18.36 -2.09 19.12
C ASN A 196 -19.68 -2.52 18.48
N LEU A 197 -19.89 -2.23 17.20
CA LEU A 197 -21.09 -2.59 16.47
C LEU A 197 -21.08 -4.07 16.05
N SER A 198 -22.27 -4.63 15.85
CA SER A 198 -22.38 -5.90 15.14
C SER A 198 -21.85 -5.76 13.71
N ARG A 199 -21.34 -6.85 13.14
CA ARG A 199 -20.79 -6.84 11.78
C ARG A 199 -21.80 -6.34 10.75
N GLU A 200 -23.07 -6.70 10.91
CA GLU A 200 -24.16 -6.24 10.04
C GLU A 200 -24.36 -4.71 10.16
N SER A 201 -24.40 -4.18 11.38
CA SER A 201 -24.59 -2.75 11.62
C SER A 201 -23.40 -1.94 11.10
N TYR A 202 -22.18 -2.42 11.36
CA TYR A 202 -20.95 -1.83 10.84
C TYR A 202 -20.95 -1.78 9.32
N TYR A 203 -21.30 -2.90 8.66
CA TYR A 203 -21.39 -2.96 7.20
C TYR A 203 -22.41 -1.97 6.62
N LYS A 204 -23.62 -1.91 7.21
CA LYS A 204 -24.71 -1.00 6.81
C LYS A 204 -24.32 0.48 6.90
N LEU A 205 -23.52 0.88 7.89
CA LEU A 205 -23.04 2.28 7.99
C LEU A 205 -22.28 2.71 6.73
N GLY A 206 -21.43 1.82 6.21
CA GLY A 206 -20.60 2.11 5.06
C GLY A 206 -21.33 2.10 3.71
N GLU A 207 -22.51 1.47 3.62
CA GLU A 207 -23.30 1.42 2.37
C GLU A 207 -23.66 2.83 1.88
N SER A 208 -23.95 3.75 2.81
CA SER A 208 -24.28 5.14 2.50
C SER A 208 -23.16 5.93 1.79
N PHE A 209 -21.93 5.42 1.79
CA PHE A 209 -20.80 6.01 1.09
C PHE A 209 -20.65 5.51 -0.36
N ASN A 210 -21.41 4.49 -0.78
CA ASN A 210 -21.27 3.88 -2.12
C ASN A 210 -19.80 3.66 -2.49
N SER A 211 -19.01 3.15 -1.53
CA SER A 211 -17.54 3.04 -1.62
C SER A 211 -17.17 1.66 -2.15
N PRO A 212 -16.60 1.54 -3.37
CA PRO A 212 -16.14 0.23 -3.85
C PRO A 212 -15.01 -0.33 -2.99
N LEU A 213 -14.17 0.54 -2.41
CA LEU A 213 -13.15 0.16 -1.44
C LEU A 213 -13.75 -0.49 -0.18
N TRP A 214 -14.90 0.00 0.28
CA TRP A 214 -15.60 -0.55 1.45
C TRP A 214 -16.02 -1.99 1.20
N ASN A 215 -16.73 -2.19 0.09
CA ASN A 215 -17.26 -3.48 -0.30
C ASN A 215 -16.10 -4.47 -0.52
N PHE A 216 -15.01 -3.99 -1.13
CA PHE A 216 -13.84 -4.81 -1.39
C PHE A 216 -13.08 -5.22 -0.13
N THR A 217 -12.83 -4.28 0.79
CA THR A 217 -12.13 -4.59 2.05
C THR A 217 -12.97 -5.52 2.93
N ASN A 218 -14.28 -5.31 3.03
CA ASN A 218 -15.19 -6.20 3.76
C ASN A 218 -15.25 -7.61 3.16
N LYS A 219 -15.35 -7.74 1.83
CA LYS A 219 -15.36 -9.02 1.12
C LYS A 219 -14.09 -9.85 1.36
N ASN A 220 -12.95 -9.19 1.55
CA ASN A 220 -11.66 -9.87 1.71
C ASN A 220 -11.23 -10.07 3.17
N PHE A 221 -11.90 -9.42 4.12
CA PHE A 221 -11.54 -9.49 5.53
C PHE A 221 -11.77 -10.91 6.07
N LEU A 222 -10.73 -11.48 6.70
CA LEU A 222 -10.69 -12.86 7.22
C LEU A 222 -10.91 -13.97 6.19
N ILE A 223 -10.74 -13.69 4.89
CA ILE A 223 -10.76 -14.75 3.88
C ILE A 223 -9.34 -15.16 3.48
N LYS A 224 -8.96 -16.37 3.90
CA LYS A 224 -7.70 -17.01 3.54
C LYS A 224 -7.56 -17.15 2.04
N ARG A 225 -6.35 -16.87 1.54
CA ARG A 225 -5.97 -17.09 0.15
C ARG A 225 -5.13 -18.34 0.02
N ASN A 226 -5.53 -19.23 -0.87
CA ASN A 226 -4.85 -20.48 -1.20
C ASN A 226 -4.47 -20.54 -2.69
N GLU A 227 -4.93 -19.57 -3.47
CA GLU A 227 -4.59 -19.37 -4.85
C GLU A 227 -3.11 -18.97 -4.99
N PHE A 228 -2.51 -19.26 -6.15
CA PHE A 228 -1.11 -18.92 -6.41
C PHE A 228 -0.90 -17.40 -6.41
N CYS A 229 -0.15 -16.88 -5.43
CA CYS A 229 0.14 -15.46 -5.26
C CYS A 229 1.52 -15.09 -5.83
N TYR A 230 1.55 -14.09 -6.72
CA TYR A 230 2.77 -13.58 -7.37
C TYR A 230 3.48 -12.47 -6.58
N ALA A 231 3.11 -12.23 -5.32
CA ALA A 231 3.91 -11.37 -4.44
C ALA A 231 5.34 -11.92 -4.35
N GLY A 232 6.36 -11.07 -4.40
CA GLY A 232 7.77 -11.46 -4.53
C GLY A 232 8.28 -11.62 -5.97
N ASP A 233 7.40 -11.63 -6.98
CA ASP A 233 7.79 -11.44 -8.39
C ASP A 233 7.19 -10.15 -8.93
N TRP A 234 5.87 -10.01 -8.84
CA TRP A 234 5.15 -8.85 -9.40
C TRP A 234 4.96 -7.72 -8.40
N SER A 235 5.19 -7.98 -7.12
CA SER A 235 5.14 -6.94 -6.10
C SER A 235 6.10 -7.19 -4.96
N PHE A 236 6.46 -6.13 -4.23
CA PHE A 236 7.35 -6.21 -3.07
C PHE A 236 6.91 -5.25 -1.97
N ARG A 237 7.27 -5.58 -0.73
CA ARG A 237 7.37 -4.61 0.36
C ARG A 237 8.82 -4.16 0.46
N LEU A 238 9.10 -2.87 0.43
CA LEU A 238 10.44 -2.31 0.42
C LEU A 238 10.58 -1.31 1.58
N ASP A 239 11.61 -1.48 2.41
CA ASP A 239 12.06 -0.36 3.25
C ASP A 239 12.77 0.65 2.36
N LEU A 240 12.17 1.83 2.21
CA LEU A 240 12.67 2.84 1.28
C LEU A 240 14.01 3.42 1.73
N THR A 241 14.33 3.35 3.02
CA THR A 241 15.52 3.98 3.61
C THR A 241 16.77 3.11 3.50
N THR A 242 16.61 1.79 3.52
CA THR A 242 17.71 0.80 3.53
C THR A 242 17.78 -0.04 2.26
N GLY A 243 16.67 -0.17 1.52
CA GLY A 243 16.57 -1.04 0.36
C GLY A 243 16.22 -2.50 0.68
N GLU A 244 15.98 -2.83 1.95
CA GLU A 244 15.54 -4.15 2.38
C GLU A 244 14.15 -4.47 1.78
N ALA A 245 14.10 -5.44 0.87
CA ALA A 245 12.88 -5.86 0.20
C ALA A 245 12.44 -7.24 0.69
N LYS A 246 11.15 -7.36 0.98
CA LYS A 246 10.44 -8.62 1.28
C LYS A 246 9.43 -8.92 0.19
N ARG A 247 9.14 -10.21 0.00
CA ARG A 247 8.11 -10.64 -0.97
C ARG A 247 6.71 -10.12 -0.61
N CYS A 248 6.38 -10.10 0.68
CA CYS A 248 5.12 -9.60 1.23
C CYS A 248 5.32 -9.23 2.72
N TYR A 249 4.25 -8.93 3.45
CA TYR A 249 4.30 -8.56 4.87
C TYR A 249 4.71 -9.72 5.81
N PHE A 250 4.31 -10.95 5.49
CA PHE A 250 4.57 -12.15 6.32
C PHE A 250 5.56 -13.08 5.63
N GLU A 251 6.75 -12.55 5.34
CA GLU A 251 7.78 -13.26 4.61
C GLU A 251 9.14 -13.03 5.28
N ASP A 252 9.86 -14.13 5.50
CA ASP A 252 11.20 -14.12 6.10
C ASP A 252 12.28 -13.94 5.04
N TYR A 253 12.01 -14.33 3.79
CA TYR A 253 12.93 -14.11 2.68
C TYR A 253 13.05 -12.60 2.41
N THR A 254 14.26 -12.09 2.59
CA THR A 254 14.62 -10.71 2.26
C THR A 254 15.76 -10.67 1.24
N GLN A 255 15.83 -9.57 0.52
CA GLN A 255 16.99 -9.20 -0.30
C GLN A 255 17.11 -7.69 -0.30
N ASN A 256 18.34 -7.15 -0.38
CA ASN A 256 18.53 -5.72 -0.43
C ASN A 256 18.69 -5.24 -1.89
N PHE A 257 17.82 -4.34 -2.33
CA PHE A 257 17.84 -3.82 -3.70
C PHE A 257 18.96 -2.80 -3.94
N TYR A 258 19.51 -2.18 -2.90
CA TYR A 258 20.43 -1.04 -2.99
C TYR A 258 21.88 -1.44 -2.78
N LYS A 259 22.14 -2.50 -2.00
CA LYS A 259 23.49 -2.92 -1.57
C LYS A 259 24.43 -3.21 -2.73
N ASP A 260 23.93 -3.86 -3.78
CA ASP A 260 24.67 -4.11 -5.03
C ASP A 260 23.69 -3.97 -6.19
N ILE A 261 23.80 -2.87 -6.93
CA ILE A 261 22.88 -2.56 -8.02
C ILE A 261 23.23 -3.27 -9.33
N ASP A 262 24.44 -3.82 -9.44
CA ASP A 262 24.88 -4.60 -10.59
C ASP A 262 24.42 -6.05 -10.47
N LYS A 263 24.19 -6.52 -9.24
CA LYS A 263 23.52 -7.80 -8.98
C LYS A 263 22.05 -7.77 -9.41
N PRO A 264 21.55 -8.80 -10.13
CA PRO A 264 20.15 -8.90 -10.49
C PRO A 264 19.26 -9.11 -9.26
N ILE A 265 18.05 -8.56 -9.31
CA ILE A 265 17.01 -8.80 -8.31
C ILE A 265 16.45 -10.22 -8.51
N ASN A 266 16.33 -10.98 -7.42
CA ASN A 266 15.71 -12.29 -7.47
C ASN A 266 14.18 -12.17 -7.39
N PHE A 267 13.50 -12.41 -8.51
CA PHE A 267 12.04 -12.40 -8.59
C PHE A 267 11.49 -13.80 -8.31
N CYS A 268 10.81 -13.97 -7.18
CA CYS A 268 10.30 -15.27 -6.73
C CYS A 268 8.94 -15.10 -6.02
N ALA A 269 7.90 -15.66 -6.62
CA ALA A 269 6.54 -15.61 -6.08
C ALA A 269 6.42 -16.28 -4.69
N VAL A 270 5.45 -15.85 -3.87
CA VAL A 270 5.05 -16.54 -2.63
C VAL A 270 4.43 -17.90 -2.95
N GLY A 271 3.67 -17.99 -4.03
CA GLY A 271 2.98 -19.22 -4.44
C GLY A 271 1.70 -19.47 -3.62
N CYS A 272 1.39 -20.74 -3.33
CA CYS A 272 0.16 -21.15 -2.66
C CYS A 272 0.27 -21.25 -1.13
N GLU A 273 1.47 -21.07 -0.55
CA GLU A 273 1.74 -21.25 0.89
C GLU A 273 1.73 -19.93 1.68
N CYS A 274 0.91 -18.96 1.30
CA CYS A 274 0.81 -17.70 2.04
C CYS A 274 0.48 -17.98 3.52
N GLY A 275 1.33 -17.53 4.46
CA GLY A 275 1.14 -17.80 5.88
C GLY A 275 0.04 -16.96 6.55
N LEU A 276 -0.36 -15.84 5.95
CA LEU A 276 -1.33 -14.92 6.54
C LEU A 276 -2.74 -15.53 6.60
N PRO A 277 -3.54 -15.27 7.65
CA PRO A 277 -4.92 -15.72 7.75
C PRO A 277 -5.84 -15.10 6.67
N TYR A 278 -5.47 -13.93 6.13
CA TYR A 278 -6.10 -13.27 4.98
C TYR A 278 -5.13 -12.21 4.42
N CYS A 279 -5.43 -11.66 3.24
CA CYS A 279 -4.59 -10.62 2.66
C CYS A 279 -4.81 -9.26 3.36
N ILE A 280 -3.87 -8.89 4.24
CA ILE A 280 -3.96 -7.69 5.09
C ILE A 280 -4.03 -6.37 4.31
N ASN A 281 -3.50 -6.35 3.08
CA ASN A 281 -3.56 -5.19 2.19
C ASN A 281 -4.17 -5.57 0.83
N SER A 282 -5.29 -6.31 0.89
CA SER A 282 -6.01 -6.80 -0.30
C SER A 282 -6.34 -5.68 -1.29
N SER A 283 -6.71 -4.50 -0.80
CA SER A 283 -7.04 -3.32 -1.61
C SER A 283 -5.88 -2.79 -2.45
N HIS A 284 -4.65 -3.23 -2.21
CA HIS A 284 -3.50 -3.01 -3.08
C HIS A 284 -3.14 -4.30 -3.82
N PHE A 285 -2.66 -5.34 -3.13
CA PHE A 285 -2.08 -6.52 -3.77
C PHE A 285 -3.08 -7.29 -4.63
N ILE A 286 -4.27 -7.61 -4.10
CA ILE A 286 -5.29 -8.33 -4.88
C ILE A 286 -5.86 -7.40 -5.95
N ALA A 287 -6.18 -6.16 -5.61
CA ALA A 287 -6.72 -5.17 -6.55
C ALA A 287 -5.78 -4.88 -7.73
N LEU A 288 -4.46 -4.98 -7.55
CA LEU A 288 -3.46 -4.84 -8.61
C LEU A 288 -3.22 -6.14 -9.39
N GLY A 289 -3.75 -7.28 -8.94
CA GLY A 289 -3.73 -8.53 -9.69
C GLY A 289 -2.61 -9.50 -9.31
N ASN A 290 -2.08 -9.44 -8.08
CA ASN A 290 -1.12 -10.44 -7.59
C ASN A 290 -1.66 -11.87 -7.57
N ILE A 291 -2.99 -12.04 -7.58
CA ILE A 291 -3.67 -13.33 -7.67
C ILE A 291 -4.60 -13.27 -8.89
N PRO A 292 -4.13 -13.63 -10.10
CA PRO A 292 -4.91 -13.51 -11.34
C PRO A 292 -6.22 -14.29 -11.38
N GLN A 293 -6.37 -15.29 -10.52
CA GLN A 293 -7.57 -16.12 -10.38
C GLN A 293 -8.72 -15.38 -9.68
N ILE A 294 -8.43 -14.27 -8.99
CA ILE A 294 -9.44 -13.48 -8.28
C ILE A 294 -9.90 -12.33 -9.18
N GLU A 295 -11.14 -12.45 -9.66
CA GLU A 295 -11.81 -11.34 -10.33
C GLU A 295 -12.12 -10.21 -9.34
N CYS A 296 -11.65 -9.01 -9.66
CA CYS A 296 -11.81 -7.83 -8.83
C CYS A 296 -11.72 -6.54 -9.64
N PRO A 297 -12.34 -5.45 -9.15
CA PRO A 297 -12.17 -4.11 -9.74
C PRO A 297 -10.68 -3.71 -9.81
N THR A 298 -10.35 -2.83 -10.75
CA THR A 298 -9.01 -2.23 -10.86
C THR A 298 -8.70 -1.34 -9.65
N TYR A 299 -7.43 -0.98 -9.47
CA TYR A 299 -7.04 -0.08 -8.38
C TYR A 299 -7.77 1.27 -8.47
N SER A 300 -7.89 1.80 -9.70
CA SER A 300 -8.66 3.00 -10.02
C SER A 300 -10.15 2.85 -9.70
N ASN A 301 -10.81 1.76 -10.13
CA ASN A 301 -12.23 1.53 -9.84
C ASN A 301 -12.54 1.38 -8.34
N LEU A 302 -11.55 1.04 -7.51
CA LEU A 302 -11.74 1.01 -6.05
C LEU A 302 -11.74 2.39 -5.42
N ARG A 303 -11.05 3.37 -6.00
CA ARG A 303 -10.65 4.61 -5.32
C ARG A 303 -11.12 5.88 -5.99
N ASN A 304 -11.08 5.91 -7.31
CA ASN A 304 -11.46 7.09 -8.09
C ASN A 304 -12.93 7.45 -7.87
N ARG A 305 -13.22 8.74 -7.93
CA ARG A 305 -14.58 9.29 -7.90
C ARG A 305 -14.76 10.21 -9.10
N LYS A 306 -15.98 10.19 -9.63
CA LYS A 306 -16.47 11.22 -10.55
C LYS A 306 -17.12 12.33 -9.74
N CYS A 307 -16.72 13.56 -10.01
CA CYS A 307 -17.25 14.78 -9.39
C CYS A 307 -18.54 15.21 -10.10
N LYS A 308 -19.35 16.05 -9.44
CA LYS A 308 -20.63 16.56 -9.97
C LYS A 308 -20.48 17.33 -11.29
N ASP A 309 -19.35 18.01 -11.47
CA ASP A 309 -19.00 18.77 -12.68
C ASP A 309 -18.49 17.88 -13.83
N GLY A 310 -18.45 16.56 -13.63
CA GLY A 310 -17.98 15.59 -14.62
C GLY A 310 -16.47 15.33 -14.59
N THR A 311 -15.70 16.08 -13.79
CA THR A 311 -14.28 15.81 -13.55
C THR A 311 -14.10 14.56 -12.68
N GLU A 312 -12.86 14.11 -12.54
CA GLU A 312 -12.51 12.94 -11.71
C GLU A 312 -11.32 13.25 -10.81
N TRP A 313 -11.19 12.48 -9.73
CA TRP A 313 -10.05 12.61 -8.83
C TRP A 313 -8.73 12.16 -9.46
N GLU A 314 -8.80 11.18 -10.36
CA GLU A 314 -7.65 10.72 -11.12
C GLU A 314 -7.55 11.40 -12.48
N GLN A 315 -6.35 11.89 -12.78
CA GLN A 315 -6.00 12.43 -14.08
C GLN A 315 -5.90 11.32 -15.13
N PRO A 316 -6.13 11.61 -16.43
CA PRO A 316 -6.23 10.58 -17.47
C PRO A 316 -5.05 9.60 -17.54
N GLN A 317 -3.82 10.10 -17.37
CA GLN A 317 -2.62 9.26 -17.43
C GLN A 317 -2.53 8.30 -16.23
N MET A 318 -2.68 8.81 -15.00
CA MET A 318 -2.71 7.98 -13.79
C MET A 318 -3.88 6.99 -13.84
N LYS A 319 -5.09 7.46 -14.19
CA LYS A 319 -6.28 6.63 -14.32
C LYS A 319 -6.06 5.48 -15.30
N SER A 320 -5.48 5.77 -16.47
CA SER A 320 -5.19 4.73 -17.46
C SER A 320 -4.21 3.68 -16.92
N PHE A 321 -3.19 4.11 -16.16
CA PHE A 321 -2.20 3.22 -15.57
C PHE A 321 -2.80 2.36 -14.44
N LEU A 322 -3.56 2.96 -13.53
CA LEU A 322 -4.22 2.29 -12.38
C LEU A 322 -5.43 1.42 -12.79
N ASN A 323 -5.89 1.54 -14.04
CA ASN A 323 -6.86 0.63 -14.64
C ASN A 323 -6.23 -0.62 -15.25
N THR A 324 -4.91 -0.75 -15.24
CA THR A 324 -4.22 -1.98 -15.66
C THR A 324 -4.05 -2.92 -14.47
N LYS A 325 -3.76 -4.19 -14.78
CA LYS A 325 -3.45 -5.23 -13.79
C LYS A 325 -2.05 -5.78 -14.03
N LEU A 326 -1.39 -6.22 -12.96
CA LEU A 326 -0.04 -6.80 -13.01
C LEU A 326 0.03 -7.97 -13.99
N TYR A 327 -1.00 -8.82 -14.05
CA TYR A 327 -1.04 -9.98 -14.95
C TYR A 327 -1.20 -9.60 -16.44
N GLU A 328 -1.47 -8.35 -16.78
CA GLU A 328 -1.54 -7.87 -18.17
C GLU A 328 -0.17 -7.49 -18.74
N ASN A 329 0.83 -7.31 -17.87
CA ASN A 329 2.20 -6.95 -18.23
C ASN A 329 3.26 -7.93 -17.68
N ASN A 330 2.80 -9.05 -17.11
CA ASN A 330 3.64 -10.11 -16.59
C ASN A 330 3.22 -11.47 -17.11
N ARG A 331 4.21 -12.33 -17.33
CA ARG A 331 3.97 -13.73 -17.69
C ARG A 331 3.60 -14.51 -16.45
N ARG A 332 2.52 -15.29 -16.55
CA ARG A 332 2.16 -16.29 -15.54
C ARG A 332 3.14 -17.46 -15.61
N TYR A 333 3.41 -18.09 -14.48
CA TYR A 333 4.22 -19.32 -14.47
C TYR A 333 3.45 -20.44 -15.17
N ILE A 334 4.14 -21.21 -16.01
CA ILE A 334 3.62 -22.43 -16.64
C ILE A 334 3.30 -23.45 -15.54
N GLU A 335 2.25 -24.26 -15.70
CA GLU A 335 1.76 -25.18 -14.65
C GLU A 335 2.84 -26.14 -14.11
N GLU A 336 3.74 -26.64 -14.96
CA GLU A 336 4.90 -27.45 -14.53
C GLU A 336 5.83 -26.69 -13.57
N LYS A 337 6.01 -25.36 -13.74
CA LYS A 337 6.76 -24.53 -12.80
C LYS A 337 6.00 -24.25 -11.51
N LYS A 338 4.67 -24.29 -11.51
CA LYS A 338 3.88 -24.17 -10.28
C LYS A 338 3.98 -25.45 -9.43
N ASN A 339 4.04 -26.61 -10.09
CA ASN A 339 4.26 -27.90 -9.44
C ASN A 339 5.73 -28.07 -9.01
N ASN A 340 6.71 -27.71 -9.85
CA ASN A 340 8.14 -27.72 -9.48
C ASN A 340 8.51 -26.62 -8.46
N PHE A 341 7.63 -25.65 -8.19
CA PHE A 341 7.79 -24.75 -7.05
C PHE A 341 7.62 -25.51 -5.73
N LEU A 342 6.79 -26.55 -5.70
CA LEU A 342 6.69 -27.47 -4.55
C LEU A 342 7.98 -28.30 -4.38
N GLU A 343 8.72 -28.55 -5.46
CA GLU A 343 9.97 -29.32 -5.43
C GLU A 343 11.22 -28.49 -5.13
N ASN A 344 11.23 -27.19 -5.48
CA ASN A 344 12.38 -26.30 -5.24
C ASN A 344 12.36 -25.59 -3.88
N ILE A 345 11.32 -25.81 -3.07
CA ILE A 345 11.27 -25.36 -1.67
C ILE A 345 12.08 -26.37 -0.83
N PHE A 346 13.40 -26.25 -0.90
CA PHE A 346 14.26 -26.59 0.23
C PHE A 346 13.94 -25.61 1.37
N SER A 347 12.79 -25.77 2.04
CA SER A 347 12.48 -24.97 3.23
C SER A 347 13.03 -25.65 4.47
N VAL A 348 14.02 -25.03 5.09
CA VAL A 348 14.26 -25.18 6.53
C VAL A 348 13.18 -24.37 7.23
N LYS A 349 12.20 -25.02 7.85
CA LYS A 349 11.19 -24.34 8.68
C LYS A 349 11.59 -24.50 10.15
N TYR A 350 11.67 -23.39 10.88
CA TYR A 350 11.80 -23.40 12.34
C TYR A 350 10.41 -23.31 12.96
N SER A 351 9.99 -24.31 13.72
CA SER A 351 8.74 -24.25 14.49
C SER A 351 9.05 -23.93 15.96
N LYS A 352 8.50 -22.83 16.49
CA LYS A 352 8.42 -22.61 17.93
C LYS A 352 7.13 -23.26 18.46
N GLY A 353 7.26 -24.33 19.23
CA GLY A 353 6.20 -24.81 20.11
C GLY A 353 6.23 -24.07 21.44
N ALA A 354 5.06 -23.82 22.03
CA ALA A 354 4.96 -23.34 23.40
C ALA A 354 5.53 -24.40 24.35
N GLY A 355 6.74 -24.17 24.87
CA GLY A 355 7.41 -25.02 25.86
C GLY A 355 8.53 -25.91 25.31
N LEU A 356 9.79 -25.52 25.60
CA LEU A 356 10.98 -26.37 25.79
C LEU A 356 11.28 -27.48 24.75
N SER A 357 11.66 -27.11 23.52
CA SER A 357 12.80 -27.67 22.74
C SER A 357 12.75 -27.21 21.27
N ARG A 358 13.89 -26.79 20.70
CA ARG A 358 13.98 -26.39 19.28
C ARG A 358 14.05 -27.64 18.41
N HIS A 359 13.20 -27.70 17.39
CA HIS A 359 13.27 -28.75 16.39
C HIS A 359 13.53 -28.12 15.02
N THR A 360 14.52 -28.64 14.31
CA THR A 360 14.75 -28.31 12.91
C THR A 360 14.01 -29.34 12.07
N VAL A 361 13.06 -28.88 11.27
CA VAL A 361 12.36 -29.76 10.32
C VAL A 361 12.90 -29.47 8.93
N ILE A 362 13.52 -30.48 8.33
CA ILE A 362 14.00 -30.44 6.96
C ILE A 362 13.10 -31.37 6.15
N THR A 363 12.50 -30.85 5.09
CA THR A 363 11.77 -31.68 4.12
C THR A 363 12.65 -31.82 2.89
N LEU A 364 13.01 -33.07 2.55
CA LEU A 364 13.86 -33.39 1.41
C LEU A 364 13.12 -34.42 0.56
N LEU A 365 12.76 -34.05 -0.67
CA LEU A 365 12.02 -34.91 -1.61
C LEU A 365 10.77 -35.57 -1.00
N GLY A 366 9.99 -34.79 -0.24
CA GLY A 366 8.77 -35.27 0.43
C GLY A 366 8.98 -36.06 1.72
N ILE A 367 10.21 -36.36 2.11
CA ILE A 367 10.55 -37.03 3.38
C ILE A 367 10.73 -35.97 4.47
N ARG A 368 9.97 -36.08 5.56
CA ARG A 368 10.10 -35.19 6.73
C ARG A 368 11.15 -35.74 7.69
N LEU A 369 12.26 -35.02 7.84
CA LEU A 369 13.30 -35.31 8.81
C LEU A 369 13.17 -34.31 9.98
N LYS A 370 12.94 -34.83 11.19
CA LYS A 370 12.89 -34.03 12.42
C LYS A 370 14.20 -34.20 13.19
N PHE A 371 14.91 -33.10 13.40
CA PHE A 371 16.09 -33.06 14.24
C PHE A 371 15.78 -32.29 15.52
N LYS A 372 16.14 -32.86 16.67
CA LYS A 372 16.09 -32.17 17.95
C LYS A 372 17.41 -31.41 18.11
N VAL A 373 17.33 -30.09 18.31
CA VAL A 373 18.50 -29.22 18.56
C VAL A 373 18.68 -29.00 20.04
#